data_AF-A0A6J4KFI4-F1
#
_entry.id   AF-A0A6J4KFI4-F1
#
_cell.length_a   1.000
_cell.length_b   1.000
_cell.length_c   1.000
_cell.angle_alpha   90.00
_cell.angle_beta   90.00
_cell.angle_gamma   90.00
#
_symmetry.space_group_name_H-M   'P 1'
#
loop_
_entity.id
_entity.type
_entity.pdbx_description
1 polymer ?
#
loop_
_entity_poly.entity_id
_entity_poly.type
_entity_poly.pdbx_seq_one_letter_code
_entity_poly.pdbx_strand_id
1 'polypeptide(L)' 'MGCYLASDPYPYPFNGDLRPENTVFLIIDMQTDFCGIGGYVDQMGY' A
#
# COMPACT_ATOMS: atom_id res chain seq x y z
N MET A 1 22.31 7.89 11.21
CA MET A 1 20.94 8.35 11.50
C MET A 1 20.01 7.53 10.63
N GLY A 2 19.01 6.84 11.19
CA GLY A 2 18.08 6.02 10.40
C GLY A 2 17.15 6.87 9.52
N CYS A 3 16.65 6.30 8.43
CA CYS A 3 15.64 6.93 7.58
C CYS A 3 14.24 6.47 8.03
N TYR A 4 13.37 7.43 8.36
CA TYR A 4 12.04 7.15 8.87
C TYR A 4 10.99 8.00 8.14
N LEU A 5 9.77 7.46 8.05
CA LEU A 5 8.57 8.16 7.62
C LEU A 5 7.67 8.41 8.83
N ALA A 6 6.95 9.54 8.82
CA ALA A 6 5.92 9.80 9.82
C ALA A 6 4.76 8.81 9.62
N SER A 7 4.41 8.07 10.67
CA SER A 7 3.33 7.10 10.69
C SER A 7 2.80 6.93 12.12
N ASP A 8 1.64 6.27 12.26
CA ASP A 8 0.97 5.99 13.53
C ASP A 8 1.09 4.49 13.85
N PRO A 9 1.55 4.06 15.04
CA PRO A 9 1.83 4.87 16.24
C PRO A 9 3.29 5.28 16.43
N TYR A 10 4.17 4.98 15.48
CA TYR A 10 5.58 5.31 15.55
C TYR A 10 6.15 5.57 14.14
N PRO A 11 7.30 6.24 14.01
CA PRO A 11 7.97 6.44 12.73
C PRO A 11 8.43 5.11 12.10
N TYR A 12 7.92 4.78 10.91
CA TYR A 12 8.25 3.55 10.19
C TYR A 12 9.54 3.67 9.37
N PRO A 13 10.34 2.59 9.19
CA PRO A 13 10.27 1.30 9.85
C PRO A 13 10.88 1.34 11.25
N PHE A 14 10.58 0.36 12.09
CA PHE A 14 11.00 0.34 13.50
C PHE A 14 12.53 0.49 13.72
N ASN A 15 13.35 0.04 12.77
CA ASN A 15 14.82 0.10 12.83
C ASN A 15 15.43 1.22 11.95
N GLY A 16 14.62 1.96 11.20
CA GLY A 16 15.07 3.02 10.30
C GLY A 16 15.88 2.56 9.08
N ASP A 17 15.87 1.26 8.74
CA ASP A 17 16.58 0.72 7.59
C ASP A 17 15.71 0.77 6.32
N LEU A 18 15.29 1.98 5.93
CA LEU A 18 14.49 2.22 4.73
C LEU A 18 15.38 2.54 3.53
N ARG A 19 15.55 1.59 2.60
CA ARG A 19 16.38 1.73 1.39
C ARG A 19 15.72 1.13 0.15
N PRO A 20 16.05 1.59 -1.07
CA PRO A 20 15.50 1.01 -2.29
C PRO A 20 15.81 -0.49 -2.46
N GLU A 21 16.96 -0.97 -1.96
CA GLU A 21 17.39 -2.35 -2.17
C GLU A 21 16.69 -3.36 -1.24
N ASN A 22 16.04 -2.88 -0.17
CA ASN A 22 15.38 -3.73 0.84
C ASN A 22 13.88 -3.44 1.02
N THR A 23 13.31 -2.53 0.20
CA THR A 23 11.92 -2.08 0.31
C THR A 23 11.26 -2.10 -1.06
N VAL A 24 9.99 -2.51 -1.11
CA VAL A 24 9.21 -2.56 -2.36
C VAL A 24 7.93 -1.76 -2.24
N PHE A 25 7.46 -1.24 -3.38
CA PHE A 25 6.11 -0.68 -3.50
C PHE A 25 5.20 -1.73 -4.13
N LEU A 26 4.11 -2.07 -3.44
CA LEU A 26 3.16 -3.08 -3.87
C LEU A 26 1.80 -2.43 -4.13
N ILE A 27 1.33 -2.53 -5.38
CA ILE A 27 -0.02 -2.13 -5.77
C ILE A 27 -0.88 -3.40 -5.72
N ILE A 28 -1.93 -3.38 -4.90
CA ILE A 28 -2.81 -4.53 -4.67
C ILE A 28 -4.16 -4.28 -5.35
N ASP A 29 -4.63 -5.28 -6.09
CA ASP A 29 -6.01 -5.44 -6.59
C ASP A 29 -6.59 -4.26 -7.40
N MET A 30 -5.75 -3.52 -8.13
CA MET A 30 -6.18 -2.44 -9.04
C MET A 30 -6.69 -2.97 -10.41
N GLN A 31 -7.43 -4.08 -10.41
CA GLN A 31 -8.05 -4.67 -11.59
C GLN A 31 -9.45 -4.09 -11.80
N THR A 32 -9.96 -4.08 -13.04
CA THR A 32 -11.32 -3.61 -13.37
C THR A 32 -12.40 -4.32 -12.54
N ASP A 33 -12.20 -5.59 -12.19
CA ASP A 33 -13.13 -6.33 -11.35
C ASP A 33 -13.34 -5.70 -9.97
N PHE A 34 -12.33 -5.03 -9.40
CA PHE A 34 -12.41 -4.43 -8.07
C PHE A 34 -12.76 -2.94 -8.07
N CYS A 35 -12.31 -2.20 -9.09
CA CYS A 35 -12.43 -0.73 -9.09
C CYS A 35 -13.11 -0.12 -10.33
N GLY A 36 -13.54 -0.94 -11.29
CA GLY A 36 -14.15 -0.48 -12.54
C GLY A 36 -15.68 -0.54 -12.55
N ILE A 37 -16.31 0.36 -13.30
CA ILE A 37 -17.75 0.31 -13.60
C ILE A 37 -18.06 -0.98 -14.36
N GLY A 38 -19.09 -1.70 -13.93
CA GLY A 38 -19.47 -3.00 -14.45
C GLY A 38 -18.53 -4.14 -14.04
N GLY A 39 -17.52 -3.88 -13.20
CA GLY A 39 -16.65 -4.90 -12.62
C GLY A 39 -17.37 -5.72 -11.54
N TYR A 40 -16.71 -6.78 -11.07
CA TYR A 40 -17.25 -7.68 -10.04
C TYR A 40 -17.83 -6.94 -8.83
N VAL A 41 -17.07 -6.03 -8.20
CA VAL A 41 -17.51 -5.32 -6.98
C VAL A 41 -18.66 -4.35 -7.25
N ASP A 42 -18.63 -3.64 -8.37
CA ASP A 42 -19.71 -2.73 -8.80
C ASP A 42 -21.04 -3.50 -8.96
N GLN A 43 -20.97 -4.73 -9.47
CA GLN A 43 -22.12 -5.61 -9.61
C GLN A 43 -22.62 -6.23 -8.29
N MET A 44 -21.83 -6.20 -7.21
CA MET A 44 -22.27 -6.67 -5.88
C MET A 44 -23.28 -5.72 -5.23
N GLY A 45 -23.40 -4.47 -5.72
CA GLY A 45 -24.47 -3.54 -5.33
C GLY A 45 -24.26 -2.81 -4.00
N TYR A 46 -23.02 -2.50 -3.64
CA TYR A 46 -22.68 -1.67 -2.47
C TYR A 46 -22.84 -0.16 -2.75
#